data_AF-A0AAI9SY28-F1
#
_entry.id   AF-A0AAI9SY28-F1
#
_cell.length_a   1.000
_cell.length_b   1.000
_cell.length_c   1.000
_cell.angle_alpha   90.00
_cell.angle_beta   90.00
_cell.angle_gamma   90.00
#
_symmetry.space_group_name_H-M   'P 1'
#
loop_
_entity.id
_entity.type
_entity.pdbx_description
1 polymer ?
#
loop_
_entity_poly.entity_id
_entity_poly.type
_entity_poly.pdbx_seq_one_letter_code
_entity_poly.pdbx_strand_id
1 'polypeptide(L)'
;MSSIGLDSTLATTFSSNQSGSNDFVKKLFLMLQEDSYKDIVKWTENGDSFVVLNTNAFTKEILPRHFKHSNFASFVRQLNKYDFHKVKVANDARSTYPYGEDAWEFKHPDFKINDRNSLDNIKRKGPGIKKQLQQQQQSQKQQNYHQQLHQQHSSVINGKVVAEHSLTQCNRNCAYLKEQLNQVKESNQHLVQENAMLQKKYKTLVDHIVSINSFNERYYRSMGALINVLVQSGIKLPPLDFPPPNNFTSSAISPHGSIDLAQGYILEGKECGGDATVAAPSTAAAASTVAAASTVAAASTGTSEYIGTPLAPTFHVLLVEDDNVCIQLCRKFLVKYGCQVTVVTDGLNAISTVEHTKYDLVLMDIVMPNLDGATATSVIRSFDTKTPIIAMTGNIGDNDLVTYLQNGMSDILAKPFTKDDLYSILSKHLLKEGEEEPASKKQRL
;
A
#
# COMPACT_ATOMS: atom_id res chain seq x y z
N MET A 1 -37.02 -33.20 48.15
CA MET A 1 -36.06 -34.28 47.84
C MET A 1 -35.30 -33.85 46.61
N SER A 2 -34.03 -33.47 46.62
CA SER A 2 -33.00 -33.54 47.66
C SER A 2 -31.93 -32.49 47.32
N SER A 3 -31.51 -31.74 48.32
CA SER A 3 -30.39 -30.79 48.30
C SER A 3 -29.05 -31.51 48.25
N ILE A 4 -28.12 -31.03 47.42
CA ILE A 4 -26.67 -31.16 47.57
C ILE A 4 -26.10 -29.92 46.83
N GLY A 5 -25.63 -28.85 47.46
CA GLY A 5 -24.56 -28.80 48.44
C GLY A 5 -23.32 -28.22 47.75
N LEU A 6 -23.30 -26.89 47.59
CA LEU A 6 -22.12 -26.12 47.20
C LEU A 6 -21.06 -26.32 48.28
N ASP A 7 -19.96 -27.02 47.96
CA ASP A 7 -18.79 -27.07 48.84
C ASP A 7 -17.67 -26.19 48.28
N SER A 8 -17.29 -25.27 49.15
CA SER A 8 -16.26 -24.25 49.02
C SER A 8 -14.95 -24.85 49.52
N THR A 9 -14.24 -25.59 48.69
CA THR A 9 -12.91 -26.11 49.05
C THR A 9 -12.09 -26.42 47.80
N LEU A 10 -11.37 -25.42 47.26
CA LEU A 10 -10.16 -25.65 46.46
C LEU A 10 -9.22 -24.42 46.43
N ALA A 11 -9.28 -23.59 47.47
CA ALA A 11 -8.15 -22.78 47.87
C ALA A 11 -7.42 -23.56 48.97
N THR A 12 -6.19 -24.02 48.68
CA THR A 12 -5.02 -24.15 49.57
C THR A 12 -4.12 -25.30 49.14
N THR A 13 -2.84 -24.97 48.98
CA THR A 13 -1.65 -25.85 48.99
C THR A 13 -1.24 -26.54 47.68
N PHE A 14 -0.59 -25.79 46.79
CA PHE A 14 0.67 -26.28 46.27
C PHE A 14 1.80 -25.67 47.11
N SER A 15 2.16 -26.40 48.17
CA SER A 15 3.39 -26.15 48.90
C SER A 15 4.56 -26.25 47.94
N SER A 16 5.36 -25.19 47.96
CA SER A 16 6.73 -25.12 47.48
C SER A 16 7.54 -26.33 47.94
N ASN A 17 7.75 -27.34 47.07
CA ASN A 17 8.93 -28.23 47.13
C ASN A 17 9.11 -29.20 45.95
N GLN A 18 8.69 -28.84 44.73
CA GLN A 18 9.27 -29.43 43.51
C GLN A 18 9.54 -28.31 42.49
N SER A 19 10.77 -27.77 42.52
CA SER A 19 11.28 -26.88 41.49
C SER A 19 11.59 -27.69 40.23
N GLY A 20 10.53 -28.13 39.54
CA GLY A 20 10.58 -28.88 38.28
C GLY A 20 10.43 -27.93 37.11
N SER A 21 11.15 -28.20 36.02
CA SER A 21 11.47 -27.31 34.89
C SER A 21 10.33 -26.57 34.17
N ASN A 22 9.05 -26.75 34.55
CA ASN A 22 7.87 -26.36 33.75
C ASN A 22 6.84 -25.50 34.53
N ASP A 23 7.18 -24.92 35.68
CA ASP A 23 6.27 -24.08 36.50
C ASP A 23 5.59 -22.95 35.71
N PHE A 24 6.34 -22.31 34.80
CA PHE A 24 5.81 -21.26 33.92
C PHE A 24 4.72 -21.78 32.98
N VAL A 25 4.92 -22.95 32.37
CA VAL A 25 4.00 -23.56 31.40
C VAL A 25 2.71 -24.00 32.08
N LYS A 26 2.81 -24.56 33.29
CA LYS A 26 1.64 -24.97 34.09
C LYS A 26 0.79 -23.76 34.51
N LYS A 27 1.43 -22.65 34.93
CA LYS A 27 0.74 -21.39 35.24
C LYS A 27 0.07 -20.78 34.02
N LEU A 28 0.76 -20.78 32.87
CA LEU A 28 0.19 -20.33 31.61
C LEU A 28 -1.07 -21.13 31.23
N PHE A 29 -1.02 -22.45 31.36
CA PHE A 29 -2.16 -23.32 31.08
C PHE A 29 -3.35 -23.03 31.99
N LEU A 30 -3.13 -22.88 33.31
CA LEU A 30 -4.19 -22.56 34.27
C LEU A 30 -4.80 -21.16 34.02
N MET A 31 -3.97 -20.17 33.73
CA MET A 31 -4.44 -18.82 33.39
C MET A 31 -5.39 -18.84 32.18
N LEU A 32 -5.11 -19.68 31.16
CA LEU A 32 -5.96 -19.82 29.98
C LEU A 32 -7.25 -20.60 30.22
N GLN A 33 -7.42 -21.25 31.38
CA GLN A 33 -8.66 -21.93 31.79
C GLN A 33 -9.62 -21.01 32.54
N GLU A 34 -9.19 -19.80 32.94
CA GLU A 34 -10.07 -18.85 33.60
C GLU A 34 -11.03 -18.20 32.58
N ASP A 35 -12.32 -18.48 32.74
CA ASP A 35 -13.37 -17.95 31.86
C ASP A 35 -13.45 -16.41 31.90
N SER A 36 -13.00 -15.79 32.99
CA SER A 36 -12.98 -14.33 33.19
C SER A 36 -12.03 -13.58 32.27
N TYR A 37 -11.09 -14.27 31.61
CA TYR A 37 -10.09 -13.64 30.75
C TYR A 37 -10.36 -13.80 29.24
N LYS A 38 -11.45 -14.49 28.85
CA LYS A 38 -11.71 -14.86 27.44
C LYS A 38 -11.72 -13.68 26.47
N ASP A 39 -12.07 -12.48 26.94
CA ASP A 39 -12.11 -11.25 26.13
C ASP A 39 -10.72 -10.64 25.90
N ILE A 40 -9.70 -11.07 26.66
CA ILE A 40 -8.33 -10.54 26.63
C ILE A 40 -7.33 -11.60 26.15
N VAL A 41 -7.47 -12.85 26.61
CA VAL A 41 -6.63 -13.98 26.22
C VAL A 41 -7.44 -15.28 26.27
N LYS A 42 -7.34 -16.09 25.21
CA LYS A 42 -8.11 -17.35 25.11
C LYS A 42 -7.40 -18.40 24.26
N TRP A 43 -7.84 -19.64 24.37
CA TRP A 43 -7.51 -20.70 23.41
C TRP A 43 -8.13 -20.40 22.04
N THR A 44 -7.46 -20.85 20.97
CA THR A 44 -8.08 -20.92 19.63
C THR A 44 -9.18 -21.97 19.60
N GLU A 45 -10.04 -21.92 18.60
CA GLU A 45 -11.16 -22.88 18.43
C GLU A 45 -10.66 -24.33 18.32
N ASN A 46 -9.48 -24.53 17.73
CA ASN A 46 -8.83 -25.83 17.58
C ASN A 46 -8.15 -26.30 18.89
N GLY A 47 -7.93 -25.41 19.85
CA GLY A 47 -7.35 -25.73 21.15
C GLY A 47 -5.86 -26.13 21.12
N ASP A 48 -5.15 -25.89 20.03
CA ASP A 48 -3.72 -26.20 19.83
C ASP A 48 -2.82 -24.97 19.88
N SER A 49 -3.40 -23.79 20.08
CA SER A 49 -2.72 -22.51 20.25
C SER A 49 -3.55 -21.59 21.15
N PHE A 50 -2.95 -20.50 21.62
CA PHE A 50 -3.66 -19.46 22.36
C PHE A 50 -3.38 -18.08 21.78
N VAL A 51 -4.34 -17.18 21.96
CA VAL A 51 -4.34 -15.84 21.37
C VAL A 51 -4.49 -14.80 22.47
N VAL A 52 -3.62 -13.79 22.44
CA VAL A 52 -3.78 -12.57 23.22
C VAL A 52 -4.46 -11.55 22.32
N LEU A 53 -5.71 -11.22 22.61
CA LEU A 53 -6.57 -10.32 21.82
C LEU A 53 -6.22 -8.85 22.08
N ASN A 54 -5.91 -8.51 23.34
CA ASN A 54 -5.56 -7.16 23.75
C ASN A 54 -4.32 -7.14 24.63
N THR A 55 -3.18 -6.76 24.06
CA THR A 55 -1.88 -6.69 24.73
C THR A 55 -1.86 -5.72 25.91
N ASN A 56 -2.58 -4.61 25.82
CA ASN A 56 -2.62 -3.58 26.87
C ASN A 56 -3.39 -4.07 28.10
N ALA A 57 -4.58 -4.62 27.90
CA ALA A 57 -5.38 -5.21 28.98
C ALA A 57 -4.67 -6.43 29.58
N PHE A 58 -4.08 -7.29 28.75
CA PHE A 58 -3.31 -8.46 29.21
C PHE A 58 -2.14 -8.08 30.13
N THR A 59 -1.40 -7.02 29.78
CA THR A 59 -0.25 -6.51 30.55
C THR A 59 -0.67 -5.89 31.88
N LYS A 60 -1.81 -5.19 31.92
CA LYS A 60 -2.26 -4.44 33.11
C LYS A 60 -3.08 -5.29 34.08
N GLU A 61 -3.87 -6.22 33.57
CA GLU A 61 -4.91 -6.89 34.36
C GLU A 61 -4.57 -8.35 34.66
N ILE A 62 -3.91 -9.04 33.72
CA ILE A 62 -3.70 -10.50 33.80
C ILE A 62 -2.27 -10.84 34.22
N LEU A 63 -1.25 -10.32 33.52
CA LEU A 63 0.14 -10.65 33.82
C LEU A 63 0.55 -10.37 35.28
N PRO A 64 0.16 -9.26 35.94
CA PRO A 64 0.51 -9.00 37.34
C PRO A 64 -0.10 -9.98 38.33
N ARG A 65 -1.23 -10.62 37.98
CA ARG A 65 -1.94 -11.60 38.84
C ARG A 65 -1.33 -13.00 38.76
N HIS A 66 -0.72 -13.34 37.62
CA HIS A 66 -0.24 -14.70 37.32
C HIS A 66 1.28 -14.85 37.27
N PHE A 67 2.01 -13.78 36.94
CA PHE A 67 3.46 -13.82 36.72
C PHE A 67 4.18 -12.69 37.46
N LYS A 68 5.41 -12.96 37.91
CA LYS A 68 6.25 -11.98 38.63
C LYS A 68 6.59 -10.72 37.81
N HIS A 69 6.49 -10.79 36.48
CA HIS A 69 6.76 -9.68 35.58
C HIS A 69 5.53 -9.39 34.74
N SER A 70 5.08 -8.14 34.75
CA SER A 70 3.90 -7.68 34.01
C SER A 70 4.21 -7.21 32.58
N ASN A 71 5.48 -7.07 32.21
CA ASN A 71 5.87 -6.60 30.88
C ASN A 71 5.66 -7.69 29.81
N PHE A 72 4.90 -7.37 28.76
CA PHE A 72 4.61 -8.29 27.65
C PHE A 72 5.84 -8.89 26.97
N ALA A 73 6.90 -8.10 26.75
CA ALA A 73 8.14 -8.61 26.16
C ALA A 73 8.85 -9.62 27.07
N SER A 74 8.73 -9.49 28.40
CA SER A 74 9.23 -10.49 29.35
C SER A 74 8.45 -11.79 29.27
N PHE A 75 7.13 -11.71 29.07
CA PHE A 75 6.27 -12.86 28.86
C PHE A 75 6.63 -13.60 27.55
N VAL A 76 6.80 -12.88 26.44
CA VAL A 76 7.25 -13.48 25.16
C VAL A 76 8.63 -14.11 25.28
N ARG A 77 9.57 -13.49 25.99
CA ARG A 77 10.88 -14.11 26.26
C ARG A 77 10.79 -15.40 27.05
N GLN A 78 9.84 -15.50 27.98
CA GLN A 78 9.61 -16.73 28.72
C GLN A 78 9.02 -17.81 27.81
N LEU A 79 8.01 -17.49 27.00
CA LEU A 79 7.47 -18.38 25.96
C LEU A 79 8.58 -18.96 25.07
N ASN A 80 9.47 -18.11 24.56
CA ASN A 80 10.58 -18.55 23.69
C ASN A 80 11.57 -19.51 24.39
N LYS A 81 11.76 -19.41 25.71
CA LYS A 81 12.62 -20.35 26.47
C LYS A 81 12.03 -21.76 26.55
N TYR A 82 10.74 -21.89 26.32
CA TYR A 82 9.98 -23.14 26.26
C TYR A 82 9.56 -23.49 24.83
N ASP A 83 10.18 -22.87 23.81
CA ASP A 83 9.98 -23.18 22.40
C ASP A 83 8.58 -22.88 21.84
N PHE A 84 7.85 -21.94 22.45
CA PHE A 84 6.64 -21.39 21.86
C PHE A 84 6.98 -20.45 20.72
N HIS A 85 6.21 -20.52 19.63
CA HIS A 85 6.42 -19.72 18.44
C HIS A 85 5.20 -18.85 18.15
N LYS A 86 5.45 -17.59 17.72
CA LYS A 86 4.39 -16.73 17.22
C LYS A 86 3.90 -17.25 15.87
N VAL A 87 2.59 -17.45 15.74
CA VAL A 87 1.97 -17.81 14.46
C VAL A 87 1.98 -16.58 13.55
N LYS A 88 2.52 -16.73 12.35
CA LYS A 88 2.56 -15.66 11.34
C LYS A 88 1.30 -15.74 10.50
N VAL A 89 0.44 -14.73 10.62
CA VAL A 89 -0.70 -14.54 9.71
C VAL A 89 -0.17 -13.87 8.44
N ALA A 90 -0.52 -14.40 7.26
CA ALA A 90 -0.17 -13.78 5.99
C ALA A 90 -0.81 -12.38 5.87
N ASN A 91 -0.11 -11.42 5.27
CA ASN A 91 -0.58 -10.03 5.19
C ASN A 91 -1.96 -9.94 4.51
N ASP A 92 -2.21 -10.74 3.48
CA ASP A 92 -3.45 -10.74 2.71
C ASP A 92 -4.66 -11.31 3.49
N ALA A 93 -4.39 -12.06 4.57
CA ALA A 93 -5.42 -12.69 5.40
C ALA A 93 -5.63 -11.98 6.74
N ARG A 94 -4.94 -10.85 6.99
CA ARG A 94 -4.95 -10.17 8.28
C ARG A 94 -6.28 -9.49 8.59
N SER A 95 -6.96 -8.94 7.58
CA SER A 95 -8.28 -8.31 7.74
C SER A 95 -9.41 -9.33 7.91
N THR A 96 -9.21 -10.58 7.51
CA THR A 96 -10.16 -11.70 7.72
C THR A 96 -9.78 -12.56 8.92
N TYR A 97 -8.73 -12.19 9.67
CA TYR A 97 -8.25 -12.99 10.78
C TYR A 97 -9.25 -12.92 11.95
N PRO A 98 -9.76 -14.06 12.44
CA PRO A 98 -10.94 -14.12 13.33
C PRO A 98 -10.72 -13.48 14.71
N TYR A 99 -9.47 -13.15 15.07
CA TYR A 99 -9.11 -12.60 16.37
C TYR A 99 -8.73 -11.11 16.33
N GLY A 100 -8.75 -10.47 15.15
CA GLY A 100 -8.44 -9.05 14.96
C GLY A 100 -6.99 -8.76 14.57
N GLU A 101 -6.76 -7.55 14.03
CA GLU A 101 -5.48 -7.17 13.39
C GLU A 101 -4.29 -7.08 14.37
N ASP A 102 -4.58 -6.83 15.65
CA ASP A 102 -3.58 -6.66 16.72
C ASP A 102 -3.39 -7.90 17.60
N ALA A 103 -4.04 -9.01 17.28
CA ALA A 103 -3.96 -10.23 18.06
C ALA A 103 -2.60 -10.93 17.96
N TRP A 104 -2.16 -11.54 19.06
CA TRP A 104 -0.93 -12.32 19.13
C TRP A 104 -1.22 -13.79 19.42
N GLU A 105 -1.10 -14.63 18.41
CA GLU A 105 -1.23 -16.08 18.55
C GLU A 105 0.14 -16.74 18.79
N PHE A 106 0.18 -17.65 19.78
CA PHE A 106 1.35 -18.47 20.10
C PHE A 106 1.00 -19.96 20.09
N LYS A 107 1.90 -20.76 19.52
CA LYS A 107 1.72 -22.20 19.33
C LYS A 107 2.92 -22.99 19.84
N HIS A 108 2.65 -24.18 20.39
CA HIS A 108 3.65 -25.20 20.72
C HIS A 108 3.04 -26.60 20.49
N PRO A 109 3.77 -27.57 19.89
CA PRO A 109 3.24 -28.89 19.54
C PRO A 109 2.59 -29.65 20.70
N ASP A 110 3.20 -29.59 21.88
CA ASP A 110 2.74 -30.29 23.10
C ASP A 110 1.86 -29.43 24.03
N PHE A 111 1.45 -28.22 23.61
CA PHE A 111 0.63 -27.31 24.43
C PHE A 111 -0.81 -27.26 23.88
N LYS A 112 -1.68 -28.14 24.38
CA LYS A 112 -3.06 -28.29 23.89
C LYS A 112 -4.06 -28.27 25.05
N ILE A 113 -5.25 -27.71 24.82
CA ILE A 113 -6.30 -27.56 25.85
C ILE A 113 -6.76 -28.90 26.44
N ASN A 114 -6.85 -29.95 25.61
CA ASN A 114 -7.34 -31.28 25.99
C ASN A 114 -6.23 -32.24 26.45
N ASP A 115 -4.97 -31.80 26.49
CA ASP A 115 -3.84 -32.66 26.80
C ASP A 115 -2.91 -32.05 27.85
N ARG A 116 -3.34 -32.16 29.10
CA ARG A 116 -2.61 -31.66 30.27
C ARG A 116 -1.34 -32.47 30.57
N ASN A 117 -1.28 -33.73 30.16
CA ASN A 117 -0.15 -34.62 30.46
C ASN A 117 1.06 -34.27 29.57
N SER A 118 0.82 -33.82 28.34
CA SER A 118 1.88 -33.37 27.43
C SER A 118 2.60 -32.09 27.86
N LEU A 119 2.07 -31.35 28.85
CA LEU A 119 2.74 -30.17 29.42
C LEU A 119 4.07 -30.51 30.10
N ASP A 120 4.26 -31.75 30.57
CA ASP A 120 5.51 -32.19 31.18
C ASP A 120 6.63 -32.40 30.14
N ASN A 121 6.29 -32.54 28.85
CA ASN A 121 7.24 -32.64 27.74
C ASN A 121 7.86 -31.29 27.36
N ILE A 122 7.21 -30.18 27.73
CA ILE A 122 7.65 -28.82 27.40
C ILE A 122 8.78 -28.37 28.32
N LYS A 123 10.03 -28.66 27.92
CA LYS A 123 11.22 -28.38 28.72
C LYS A 123 11.84 -27.04 28.38
N ARG A 124 12.29 -26.32 29.42
CA ARG A 124 13.06 -25.09 29.26
C ARG A 124 14.42 -25.38 28.61
N LYS A 125 14.79 -24.61 27.59
CA LYS A 125 16.14 -24.63 27.02
C LYS A 125 17.16 -24.18 28.08
N GLY A 126 18.07 -25.07 28.47
CA GLY A 126 19.12 -24.80 29.45
C GLY A 126 20.32 -24.03 28.85
N PRO A 127 21.09 -23.29 29.66
CA PRO A 127 22.37 -22.75 29.22
C PRO A 127 23.43 -23.87 29.19
N GLY A 128 23.64 -24.47 28.01
CA GLY A 128 24.83 -25.26 27.63
C GLY A 128 25.22 -26.47 28.49
N ILE A 129 24.94 -27.69 28.01
CA ILE A 129 25.63 -28.91 28.48
C ILE A 129 26.70 -29.27 27.46
N LYS A 130 27.92 -28.78 27.69
CA LYS A 130 29.16 -29.35 27.16
C LYS A 130 30.18 -29.42 28.29
N LYS A 131 30.02 -30.37 29.21
CA LYS A 131 31.09 -30.80 30.12
C LYS A 131 30.68 -32.11 30.80
N GLN A 132 31.08 -33.22 30.20
CA GLN A 132 31.53 -34.47 30.85
C GLN A 132 31.56 -35.60 29.82
N LEU A 133 32.65 -35.68 29.08
CA LEU A 133 33.19 -36.89 28.47
C LEU A 133 34.55 -36.50 27.89
N GLN A 134 35.52 -36.33 28.79
CA GLN A 134 36.91 -36.11 28.42
C GLN A 134 37.81 -36.73 29.48
N GLN A 135 37.97 -38.06 29.37
CA GLN A 135 39.20 -38.68 29.83
C GLN A 135 39.41 -39.99 29.08
N GLN A 136 39.85 -39.86 27.82
CA GLN A 136 40.82 -40.73 27.13
C GLN A 136 41.02 -40.17 25.71
N GLN A 137 42.25 -40.24 25.22
CA GLN A 137 42.75 -39.82 23.90
C GLN A 137 43.23 -38.36 23.79
N GLN A 138 44.53 -38.17 24.08
CA GLN A 138 45.22 -36.88 24.08
C GLN A 138 46.28 -36.76 22.96
N SER A 139 46.26 -37.60 21.92
CA SER A 139 47.33 -37.61 20.88
C SER A 139 46.90 -37.20 19.46
N GLN A 140 45.64 -36.78 19.23
CA GLN A 140 45.18 -36.29 17.90
C GLN A 140 44.66 -34.85 17.91
N LYS A 141 44.66 -34.16 19.05
CA LYS A 141 44.03 -32.83 19.20
C LYS A 141 44.90 -31.64 18.75
N GLN A 142 46.20 -31.81 18.55
CA GLN A 142 47.07 -30.66 18.26
C GLN A 142 47.00 -30.18 16.80
N GLN A 143 46.74 -31.09 15.84
CA GLN A 143 46.56 -30.70 14.43
C GLN A 143 45.16 -30.12 14.15
N ASN A 144 44.12 -30.61 14.82
CA ASN A 144 42.75 -30.07 14.67
C ASN A 144 42.54 -28.73 15.40
N TYR A 145 43.29 -28.41 16.46
CA TYR A 145 43.13 -27.15 17.19
C TYR A 145 43.51 -25.92 16.34
N HIS A 146 44.51 -26.06 15.46
CA HIS A 146 44.92 -24.98 14.57
C HIS A 146 43.88 -24.75 13.45
N GLN A 147 43.25 -25.81 12.95
CA GLN A 147 42.19 -25.73 11.93
C GLN A 147 40.85 -25.22 12.50
N GLN A 148 40.54 -25.55 13.76
CA GLN A 148 39.30 -25.14 14.43
C GLN A 148 39.34 -23.70 14.98
N LEU A 149 40.52 -23.19 15.39
CA LEU A 149 40.68 -21.77 15.72
C LEU A 149 40.55 -20.86 14.48
N HIS A 150 40.98 -21.32 13.30
CA HIS A 150 40.78 -20.60 12.05
C HIS A 150 39.29 -20.52 11.65
N GLN A 151 38.53 -21.61 11.86
CA GLN A 151 37.08 -21.64 11.61
C GLN A 151 36.26 -20.87 12.66
N GLN A 152 36.68 -20.82 13.94
CA GLN A 152 36.01 -20.01 14.97
C GLN A 152 36.31 -18.51 14.86
N HIS A 153 37.53 -18.11 14.52
CA HIS A 153 37.82 -16.70 14.22
C HIS A 153 37.08 -16.22 12.96
N SER A 154 36.98 -17.05 11.91
CA SER A 154 36.20 -16.73 10.71
C SER A 154 34.70 -16.56 11.01
N SER A 155 34.10 -17.40 11.86
CA SER A 155 32.67 -17.34 12.16
C SER A 155 32.28 -16.20 13.13
N VAL A 156 33.15 -15.83 14.08
CA VAL A 156 32.93 -14.66 14.95
C VAL A 156 33.18 -13.34 14.21
N ILE A 157 34.19 -13.30 13.33
CA ILE A 157 34.41 -12.14 12.43
C ILE A 157 33.22 -12.01 11.47
N ASN A 158 32.74 -13.09 10.85
CA ASN A 158 31.55 -13.06 10.01
C ASN A 158 30.30 -12.62 10.79
N GLY A 159 30.09 -13.08 12.02
CA GLY A 159 28.94 -12.65 12.84
C GLY A 159 28.99 -11.18 13.24
N LYS A 160 30.18 -10.65 13.55
CA LYS A 160 30.37 -9.22 13.88
C LYS A 160 30.23 -8.34 12.65
N VAL A 161 30.77 -8.76 11.50
CA VAL A 161 30.63 -8.09 10.20
C VAL A 161 29.17 -8.08 9.73
N VAL A 162 28.44 -9.19 9.91
CA VAL A 162 27.00 -9.27 9.56
C VAL A 162 26.18 -8.36 10.47
N ALA A 163 26.43 -8.34 11.79
CA ALA A 163 25.73 -7.45 12.71
C ALA A 163 26.03 -5.96 12.44
N GLU A 164 27.29 -5.63 12.12
CA GLU A 164 27.72 -4.28 11.76
C GLU A 164 27.14 -3.84 10.40
N HIS A 165 27.02 -4.78 9.46
CA HIS A 165 26.34 -4.56 8.18
C HIS A 165 24.84 -4.33 8.37
N SER A 166 24.17 -5.15 9.19
CA SER A 166 22.75 -4.97 9.53
C SER A 166 22.49 -3.65 10.27
N LEU A 167 23.38 -3.24 11.18
CA LEU A 167 23.28 -1.94 11.87
C LEU A 167 23.49 -0.78 10.90
N THR A 168 24.47 -0.89 9.99
CA THR A 168 24.71 0.10 8.94
C THR A 168 23.51 0.22 8.00
N GLN A 169 22.90 -0.91 7.64
CA GLN A 169 21.70 -0.94 6.81
C GLN A 169 20.50 -0.34 7.54
N CYS A 170 20.31 -0.64 8.83
CA CYS A 170 19.25 -0.04 9.64
C CYS A 170 19.42 1.49 9.76
N ASN A 171 20.65 1.97 9.97
CA ASN A 171 20.95 3.40 10.02
C ASN A 171 20.71 4.10 8.68
N ARG A 172 21.05 3.45 7.55
CA ARG A 172 20.73 3.96 6.21
C ARG A 172 19.21 4.01 5.97
N ASN A 173 18.49 2.98 6.37
CA ASN A 173 17.02 2.97 6.26
C ASN A 173 16.40 4.07 7.13
N CYS A 174 16.92 4.30 8.33
CA CYS A 174 16.44 5.37 9.22
C CYS A 174 16.75 6.77 8.64
N ALA A 175 17.92 6.95 8.02
CA ALA A 175 18.25 8.19 7.32
C ALA A 175 17.33 8.42 6.10
N TYR A 176 17.09 7.37 5.32
CA TYR A 176 16.17 7.40 4.19
C TYR A 176 14.73 7.74 4.61
N LEU A 177 14.22 7.11 5.68
CA LEU A 177 12.89 7.40 6.21
C LEU A 177 12.77 8.84 6.74
N LYS A 178 13.83 9.37 7.35
CA LYS A 178 13.86 10.79 7.76
C LYS A 178 13.83 11.74 6.58
N GLU A 179 14.56 11.41 5.52
CA GLU A 179 14.57 12.19 4.29
C GLU A 179 13.20 12.19 3.62
N GLN A 180 12.57 11.02 3.51
CA GLN A 180 11.21 10.89 2.99
C GLN A 180 10.19 11.65 3.85
N LEU A 181 10.32 11.62 5.17
CA LEU A 181 9.46 12.39 6.06
C LEU A 181 9.62 13.90 5.84
N ASN A 182 10.84 14.38 5.60
CA ASN A 182 11.10 15.79 5.31
C ASN A 182 10.49 16.19 3.96
N GLN A 183 10.67 15.38 2.91
CA GLN A 183 10.08 15.63 1.59
C GLN A 183 8.55 15.71 1.65
N VAL A 184 7.91 14.76 2.34
CA VAL A 184 6.45 14.77 2.55
C VAL A 184 6.02 16.00 3.33
N LYS A 185 6.82 16.45 4.31
CA LYS A 185 6.51 17.65 5.09
C LYS A 185 6.61 18.92 4.24
N GLU A 186 7.63 19.04 3.39
CA GLU A 186 7.77 20.16 2.46
C GLU A 186 6.65 20.19 1.42
N SER A 187 6.31 19.04 0.84
CA SER A 187 5.20 18.92 -0.10
C SER A 187 3.86 19.32 0.55
N ASN A 188 3.59 18.86 1.78
CA ASN A 188 2.40 19.28 2.52
C ASN A 188 2.39 20.79 2.79
N GLN A 189 3.53 21.38 3.14
CA GLN A 189 3.62 22.83 3.32
C GLN A 189 3.31 23.59 2.03
N HIS A 190 3.80 23.11 0.89
CA HIS A 190 3.50 23.68 -0.41
C HIS A 190 2.01 23.59 -0.74
N LEU A 191 1.39 22.42 -0.56
CA LEU A 191 -0.05 22.22 -0.79
C LEU A 191 -0.93 23.10 0.10
N VAL A 192 -0.52 23.33 1.35
CA VAL A 192 -1.23 24.25 2.26
C VAL A 192 -1.15 25.69 1.76
N GLN A 193 0.00 26.12 1.25
CA GLN A 193 0.17 27.46 0.67
C GLN A 193 -0.66 27.65 -0.61
N GLU A 194 -0.69 26.63 -1.48
CA GLU A 194 -1.49 26.66 -2.69
C GLU A 194 -2.99 26.71 -2.39
N ASN A 195 -3.46 25.90 -1.44
CA ASN A 195 -4.85 25.96 -0.97
C ASN A 195 -5.20 27.34 -0.42
N ALA A 196 -4.32 27.96 0.37
CA ALA A 196 -4.54 29.31 0.87
C ALA A 196 -4.64 30.34 -0.27
N MET A 197 -3.81 30.21 -1.31
CA MET A 197 -3.88 31.07 -2.49
C MET A 197 -5.17 30.86 -3.29
N LEU A 198 -5.60 29.61 -3.48
CA LEU A 198 -6.85 29.27 -4.15
C LEU A 198 -8.06 29.80 -3.39
N GLN A 199 -8.09 29.66 -2.06
CA GLN A 199 -9.13 30.24 -1.22
C GLN A 199 -9.21 31.77 -1.37
N LYS A 200 -8.05 32.44 -1.45
CA LYS A 200 -8.00 33.89 -1.71
C LYS A 200 -8.57 34.25 -3.08
N LYS A 201 -8.21 33.50 -4.14
CA LYS A 201 -8.77 33.69 -5.50
C LYS A 201 -10.28 33.47 -5.52
N TYR A 202 -10.75 32.39 -4.91
CA TYR A 202 -12.19 32.08 -4.79
C TYR A 202 -12.94 33.21 -4.08
N LYS A 203 -12.41 33.69 -2.95
CA LYS A 203 -12.98 34.84 -2.23
C LYS A 203 -13.10 36.08 -3.13
N THR A 204 -12.05 36.42 -3.86
CA THR A 204 -12.08 37.57 -4.79
C THR A 204 -13.13 37.39 -5.88
N LEU A 205 -13.28 36.19 -6.42
CA LEU A 205 -14.30 35.88 -7.43
C LEU A 205 -15.73 36.06 -6.86
N VAL A 206 -15.96 35.56 -5.65
CA VAL A 206 -17.25 35.73 -4.95
C VAL A 206 -17.53 37.22 -4.72
N ASP A 207 -16.54 37.99 -4.24
CA ASP A 207 -16.68 39.42 -4.02
C ASP A 207 -17.02 40.17 -5.34
N HIS A 208 -16.42 39.77 -6.47
CA HIS A 208 -16.78 40.30 -7.80
C HIS A 208 -18.22 39.98 -8.21
N ILE A 209 -18.68 38.74 -7.99
CA ILE A 209 -20.06 38.34 -8.32
C ILE A 209 -21.06 39.16 -7.49
N VAL A 210 -20.81 39.32 -6.19
CA VAL A 210 -21.65 40.15 -5.31
C VAL A 210 -21.68 41.61 -5.79
N SER A 211 -20.52 42.14 -6.21
CA SER A 211 -20.43 43.49 -6.76
C SER A 211 -21.29 43.65 -8.03
N ILE A 212 -21.18 42.72 -8.99
CA ILE A 212 -21.99 42.69 -10.21
C ILE A 212 -23.48 42.62 -9.88
N ASN A 213 -23.87 41.75 -8.94
CA ASN A 213 -25.26 41.64 -8.53
C ASN A 213 -25.78 42.96 -7.93
N SER A 214 -24.99 43.62 -7.08
CA SER A 214 -25.33 44.93 -6.53
C SER A 214 -25.46 46.04 -7.59
N PHE A 215 -24.69 45.93 -8.67
CA PHE A 215 -24.77 46.84 -9.82
C PHE A 215 -26.05 46.60 -10.61
N ASN A 216 -26.34 45.33 -10.92
CA ASN A 216 -27.57 44.93 -11.61
C ASN A 216 -28.82 45.37 -10.84
N GLU A 217 -28.85 45.17 -9.52
CA GLU A 217 -29.94 45.66 -8.65
C GLU A 217 -30.17 47.17 -8.79
N ARG A 218 -29.10 47.95 -8.79
CA ARG A 218 -29.18 49.41 -8.97
C ARG A 218 -29.68 49.77 -10.36
N TYR A 219 -29.21 49.06 -11.38
CA TYR A 219 -29.64 49.24 -12.77
C TYR A 219 -31.13 48.96 -12.93
N TYR A 220 -31.62 47.82 -12.42
CA TYR A 220 -33.04 47.46 -12.45
C TYR A 220 -33.91 48.49 -11.73
N ARG A 221 -33.49 48.99 -10.57
CA ARG A 221 -34.22 50.07 -9.86
C ARG A 221 -34.30 51.34 -10.69
N SER A 222 -33.20 51.76 -11.32
CA SER A 222 -33.18 52.96 -12.15
C SER A 222 -34.05 52.83 -13.40
N MET A 223 -33.99 51.67 -14.07
CA MET A 223 -34.84 51.36 -15.22
C MET A 223 -36.31 51.32 -14.82
N GLY A 224 -36.64 50.68 -13.68
CA GLY A 224 -37.99 50.64 -13.14
C GLY A 224 -38.55 52.03 -12.83
N ALA A 225 -37.74 52.94 -12.29
CA ALA A 225 -38.14 54.33 -12.07
C ALA A 225 -38.46 55.06 -13.40
N LEU A 226 -37.63 54.88 -14.43
CA LEU A 226 -37.88 55.46 -15.76
C LEU A 226 -39.15 54.91 -16.39
N ILE A 227 -39.33 53.58 -16.34
CA ILE A 227 -40.53 52.90 -16.83
C ILE A 227 -41.79 53.47 -16.16
N ASN A 228 -41.75 53.65 -14.83
CA ASN A 228 -42.88 54.23 -14.09
C ASN A 228 -43.23 55.65 -14.57
N VAL A 229 -42.23 56.50 -14.84
CA VAL A 229 -42.45 57.86 -15.37
C VAL A 229 -43.06 57.84 -16.77
N LEU A 230 -42.59 56.94 -17.65
CA LEU A 230 -43.11 56.79 -19.01
C LEU A 230 -44.55 56.31 -19.02
N VAL A 231 -44.87 55.33 -18.17
CA VAL A 231 -46.24 54.80 -18.00
C VAL A 231 -47.16 55.88 -17.44
N GLN A 232 -46.73 56.65 -16.43
CA GLN A 232 -47.49 57.79 -15.90
C GLN A 232 -47.74 58.88 -16.95
N SER A 233 -46.85 59.02 -17.94
CA SER A 233 -46.99 59.94 -19.06
C SER A 233 -47.90 59.41 -20.18
N GLY A 234 -48.54 58.25 -19.99
CA GLY A 234 -49.49 57.66 -20.93
C GLY A 234 -48.85 56.83 -22.06
N ILE A 235 -47.54 56.58 -22.01
CA ILE A 235 -46.84 55.78 -23.01
C ILE A 235 -47.03 54.29 -22.69
N LYS A 236 -47.69 53.54 -23.58
CA LYS A 236 -47.80 52.08 -23.49
C LYS A 236 -46.49 51.42 -23.93
N LEU A 237 -45.83 50.73 -23.01
CA LEU A 237 -44.64 49.94 -23.29
C LEU A 237 -45.01 48.50 -23.69
N PRO A 238 -44.25 47.86 -24.61
CA PRO A 238 -44.39 46.43 -24.88
C PRO A 238 -44.01 45.60 -23.64
N PRO A 239 -44.45 44.33 -23.54
CA PRO A 239 -44.05 43.45 -22.45
C PRO A 239 -42.53 43.28 -22.44
N LEU A 240 -41.90 43.72 -21.36
CA LEU A 240 -40.47 43.61 -21.15
C LEU A 240 -40.20 42.31 -20.39
N ASP A 241 -39.66 41.31 -21.08
CA ASP A 241 -39.33 40.00 -20.51
C ASP A 241 -37.95 40.06 -19.84
N PHE A 242 -37.88 40.78 -18.70
CA PHE A 242 -36.68 40.76 -17.87
C PHE A 242 -36.82 39.67 -16.80
N PRO A 243 -35.85 38.76 -16.66
CA PRO A 243 -35.88 37.77 -15.59
C PRO A 243 -35.89 38.51 -14.24
N PRO A 244 -36.71 38.08 -13.28
CA PRO A 244 -36.80 38.74 -11.98
C PRO A 244 -35.42 38.69 -11.29
N PRO A 245 -35.06 39.71 -10.49
CA PRO A 245 -33.83 39.68 -9.72
C PRO A 245 -33.84 38.47 -8.79
N ASN A 246 -33.02 37.47 -9.12
CA ASN A 246 -32.82 36.32 -8.24
C ASN A 246 -32.11 36.82 -6.98
N ASN A 247 -32.81 36.76 -5.85
CA ASN A 247 -32.23 36.97 -4.52
C ASN A 247 -31.19 35.87 -4.25
N PHE A 248 -29.95 36.05 -4.73
CA PHE A 248 -28.79 35.35 -4.19
C PHE A 248 -28.53 35.91 -2.79
N THR A 249 -29.26 35.41 -1.81
CA THR A 249 -28.97 35.69 -0.40
C THR A 249 -27.63 35.03 -0.06
N SER A 250 -26.75 35.81 0.57
CA SER A 250 -25.41 35.41 1.03
C SER A 250 -25.38 34.22 2.02
N SER A 251 -26.53 33.59 2.29
CA SER A 251 -26.71 32.51 3.25
C SER A 251 -26.52 31.10 2.66
N ALA A 252 -26.32 30.95 1.35
CA ALA A 252 -26.18 29.63 0.70
C ALA A 252 -24.74 29.12 0.56
N ILE A 253 -23.72 29.85 1.04
CA ILE A 253 -22.31 29.45 0.94
C ILE A 253 -21.73 29.32 2.34
N SER A 254 -21.90 28.14 2.93
CA SER A 254 -21.16 27.74 4.13
C SER A 254 -19.68 27.48 3.77
N PRO A 255 -18.72 27.78 4.66
CA PRO A 255 -17.28 27.62 4.39
C PRO A 255 -16.79 26.17 4.38
N HIS A 256 -17.69 25.19 4.54
CA HIS A 256 -17.38 23.77 4.41
C HIS A 256 -18.19 23.18 3.24
N GLY A 257 -17.48 22.61 2.26
CA GLY A 257 -18.01 22.19 0.98
C GLY A 257 -19.05 21.06 1.06
N SER A 258 -20.32 21.44 1.05
CA SER A 258 -21.43 20.57 0.64
C SER A 258 -22.46 21.43 -0.10
N ILE A 259 -22.56 21.25 -1.42
CA ILE A 259 -23.69 21.75 -2.20
C ILE A 259 -24.76 20.66 -2.13
N ASP A 260 -25.87 20.94 -1.45
CA ASP A 260 -27.05 20.10 -1.50
C ASP A 260 -27.74 20.31 -2.85
N LEU A 261 -27.62 19.33 -3.74
CA LEU A 261 -28.13 19.35 -5.12
C LEU A 261 -29.63 19.02 -5.22
N ALA A 262 -30.40 19.32 -4.17
CA ALA A 262 -31.81 18.96 -4.10
C ALA A 262 -32.70 20.20 -4.03
N GLN A 263 -32.82 20.96 -5.13
CA GLN A 263 -34.10 21.58 -5.55
C GLN A 263 -33.99 22.30 -6.90
N GLY A 264 -34.43 21.59 -7.95
CA GLY A 264 -35.28 22.09 -9.04
C GLY A 264 -34.75 23.21 -9.94
N TYR A 265 -34.41 22.87 -11.19
CA TYR A 265 -35.31 23.10 -12.31
C TYR A 265 -34.87 22.25 -13.52
N ILE A 266 -35.81 21.42 -13.96
CA ILE A 266 -35.80 20.68 -15.22
C ILE A 266 -35.87 21.71 -16.36
N LEU A 267 -34.99 21.62 -17.35
CA LEU A 267 -35.25 22.12 -18.69
C LEU A 267 -34.87 21.04 -19.70
N GLU A 268 -35.90 20.40 -20.24
CA GLU A 268 -35.84 19.55 -21.42
C GLU A 268 -35.50 20.38 -22.67
N GLY A 269 -34.53 19.87 -23.43
CA GLY A 269 -34.39 19.87 -24.90
C GLY A 269 -34.70 21.12 -25.74
N LYS A 270 -33.70 21.57 -26.51
CA LYS A 270 -33.80 21.57 -27.99
C LYS A 270 -32.45 21.81 -28.68
N GLU A 271 -32.11 20.90 -29.61
CA GLU A 271 -31.11 21.10 -30.63
C GLU A 271 -31.47 22.27 -31.55
N CYS A 272 -30.46 23.04 -31.98
CA CYS A 272 -30.41 23.75 -33.25
C CYS A 272 -28.93 24.03 -33.58
N GLY A 273 -28.47 23.55 -34.74
CA GLY A 273 -27.16 23.86 -35.29
C GLY A 273 -27.15 25.19 -36.06
N GLY A 274 -25.94 25.59 -36.49
CA GLY A 274 -25.75 26.62 -37.52
C GLY A 274 -24.64 27.63 -37.23
N ASP A 275 -23.43 27.25 -37.64
CA ASP A 275 -22.45 28.00 -38.46
C ASP A 275 -21.96 29.42 -38.11
N ALA A 276 -20.76 29.69 -38.64
CA ALA A 276 -20.07 30.97 -38.87
C ALA A 276 -19.01 31.45 -37.85
N THR A 277 -17.76 31.00 -38.12
CA THR A 277 -16.56 31.81 -38.44
C THR A 277 -16.27 33.11 -37.69
N VAL A 278 -14.99 33.33 -37.28
CA VAL A 278 -14.05 34.32 -37.87
C VAL A 278 -12.67 34.29 -37.16
N ALA A 279 -11.64 34.02 -37.96
CA ALA A 279 -10.25 34.52 -38.02
C ALA A 279 -9.37 34.78 -36.75
N ALA A 280 -8.24 34.04 -36.68
CA ALA A 280 -6.80 34.44 -36.74
C ALA A 280 -6.37 35.88 -36.36
N PRO A 281 -5.12 36.15 -35.85
CA PRO A 281 -3.83 35.55 -36.27
C PRO A 281 -2.88 35.13 -35.12
N SER A 282 -2.04 34.09 -35.27
CA SER A 282 -0.72 34.05 -35.96
C SER A 282 0.33 35.02 -35.39
N THR A 283 1.32 34.47 -34.67
CA THR A 283 2.75 34.70 -34.94
C THR A 283 3.57 33.46 -34.55
N ALA A 284 4.11 32.81 -35.57
CA ALA A 284 5.32 31.98 -35.52
C ALA A 284 6.53 32.87 -35.14
N ALA A 285 7.74 32.44 -34.80
CA ALA A 285 8.49 31.22 -35.03
C ALA A 285 9.72 31.27 -34.10
N ALA A 286 10.36 30.13 -33.84
CA ALA A 286 11.79 29.95 -34.07
C ALA A 286 12.23 28.53 -33.70
N ALA A 287 12.61 27.79 -34.73
CA ALA A 287 13.27 26.51 -34.65
C ALA A 287 14.72 26.66 -34.13
N SER A 288 15.22 25.60 -33.48
CA SER A 288 16.64 25.27 -33.57
C SER A 288 16.82 23.76 -33.45
N THR A 289 17.14 23.19 -34.60
CA THR A 289 17.72 21.88 -34.83
C THR A 289 19.21 21.91 -34.48
N VAL A 290 19.69 20.92 -33.70
CA VAL A 290 21.06 20.43 -33.86
C VAL A 290 21.07 18.93 -33.59
N ALA A 291 21.51 18.18 -34.60
CA ALA A 291 21.86 16.77 -34.51
C ALA A 291 23.28 16.60 -33.95
N ALA A 292 23.55 15.48 -33.26
CA ALA A 292 24.65 14.55 -33.58
C ALA A 292 24.91 13.56 -32.43
N ALA A 293 25.23 12.34 -32.85
CA ALA A 293 25.51 11.15 -32.06
C ALA A 293 26.86 11.20 -31.31
N SER A 294 27.00 10.37 -30.27
CA SER A 294 28.19 9.52 -30.09
C SER A 294 27.99 8.41 -29.05
N THR A 295 28.27 7.21 -29.53
CA THR A 295 28.67 5.98 -28.86
C THR A 295 29.80 6.14 -27.85
N VAL A 296 29.75 5.43 -26.72
CA VAL A 296 30.92 4.76 -26.13
C VAL A 296 30.48 3.47 -25.43
N ALA A 297 31.22 2.40 -25.71
CA ALA A 297 31.08 1.06 -25.14
C ALA A 297 32.12 0.82 -24.02
N ALA A 298 31.99 -0.35 -23.37
CA ALA A 298 32.93 -1.07 -22.49
C ALA A 298 32.91 -0.72 -20.99
N ALA A 299 33.13 -1.62 -20.03
CA ALA A 299 33.11 -3.09 -19.93
C ALA A 299 33.35 -3.46 -18.44
N SER A 300 32.88 -4.65 -18.02
CA SER A 300 33.26 -5.44 -16.81
C SER A 300 33.01 -4.82 -15.41
N THR A 301 32.46 -5.52 -14.41
CA THR A 301 33.00 -6.74 -13.79
C THR A 301 31.90 -7.40 -12.95
N GLY A 302 31.89 -8.74 -12.89
CA GLY A 302 30.77 -9.52 -12.38
C GLY A 302 30.68 -9.68 -10.86
N THR A 303 29.48 -10.03 -10.41
CA THR A 303 29.20 -10.96 -9.31
C THR A 303 27.88 -11.65 -9.63
N SER A 304 27.94 -12.98 -9.78
CA SER A 304 26.81 -13.86 -10.09
C SER A 304 25.86 -13.94 -8.88
N GLU A 305 24.76 -13.19 -8.92
CA GLU A 305 23.55 -13.49 -8.18
C GLU A 305 22.53 -14.09 -9.15
N TYR A 306 21.84 -15.14 -8.72
CA TYR A 306 20.78 -15.85 -9.45
C TYR A 306 19.72 -14.84 -9.94
N ILE A 307 19.68 -14.56 -11.24
CA ILE A 307 18.67 -13.70 -11.88
C ILE A 307 17.80 -14.63 -12.71
N GLY A 308 16.47 -14.46 -12.61
CA GLY A 308 15.49 -15.18 -13.44
C GLY A 308 15.91 -15.17 -14.91
N THR A 309 15.62 -16.27 -15.60
CA THR A 309 15.98 -16.48 -17.01
C THR A 309 15.72 -15.23 -17.85
N PRO A 310 16.70 -14.77 -18.66
CA PRO A 310 16.49 -13.63 -19.56
C PRO A 310 15.31 -13.91 -20.48
N LEU A 311 14.36 -12.99 -20.55
CA LEU A 311 13.28 -13.04 -21.51
C LEU A 311 13.89 -12.86 -22.92
N ALA A 312 13.66 -13.78 -23.85
CA ALA A 312 13.95 -13.63 -25.28
C ALA A 312 12.65 -13.90 -26.06
N PRO A 313 12.25 -13.09 -27.06
CA PRO A 313 12.91 -11.94 -27.71
C PRO A 313 12.89 -10.67 -26.83
N THR A 314 13.62 -9.63 -27.22
CA THR A 314 13.64 -8.33 -26.52
C THR A 314 12.26 -7.68 -26.60
N PHE A 315 11.43 -7.85 -25.57
CA PHE A 315 10.11 -7.24 -25.49
C PHE A 315 10.22 -5.71 -25.46
N HIS A 316 9.41 -5.03 -26.25
CA HIS A 316 9.34 -3.58 -26.31
C HIS A 316 8.23 -3.06 -25.39
N VAL A 317 8.64 -2.46 -24.28
CA VAL A 317 7.75 -1.90 -23.26
C VAL A 317 7.69 -0.38 -23.40
N LEU A 318 6.48 0.16 -23.44
CA LEU A 318 6.24 1.59 -23.28
C LEU A 318 6.03 1.89 -21.79
N LEU A 319 6.87 2.76 -21.23
CA LEU A 319 6.73 3.27 -19.87
C LEU A 319 6.17 4.71 -19.94
N VAL A 320 4.98 4.92 -19.38
CA VAL A 320 4.32 6.23 -19.26
C VAL A 320 4.35 6.65 -17.79
N GLU A 321 5.22 7.59 -17.45
CA GLU A 321 5.49 8.04 -16.07
C GLU A 321 6.09 9.45 -16.13
N ASP A 322 5.62 10.36 -15.28
CA ASP A 322 6.07 11.76 -15.24
C ASP A 322 7.14 12.03 -14.16
N ASP A 323 7.24 11.19 -13.13
CA ASP A 323 8.29 11.31 -12.11
C ASP A 323 9.64 10.72 -12.57
N ASN A 324 10.66 11.57 -12.64
CA ASN A 324 12.00 11.19 -13.08
C ASN A 324 12.64 10.07 -12.25
N VAL A 325 12.36 10.00 -10.94
CA VAL A 325 12.95 8.97 -10.08
C VAL A 325 12.30 7.61 -10.38
N CYS A 326 10.98 7.57 -10.51
CA CYS A 326 10.22 6.41 -10.95
C CYS A 326 10.67 5.94 -12.34
N ILE A 327 10.79 6.85 -13.32
CA ILE A 327 11.28 6.53 -14.68
C ILE A 327 12.62 5.79 -14.61
N GLN A 328 13.60 6.33 -13.86
CA GLN A 328 14.94 5.73 -13.77
C GLN A 328 14.90 4.35 -13.09
N LEU A 329 14.10 4.21 -12.04
CA LEU A 329 13.95 2.95 -11.32
C LEU A 329 13.30 1.87 -12.20
N CYS A 330 12.15 2.18 -12.81
CA CYS A 330 11.41 1.29 -13.71
C CYS A 330 12.26 0.87 -14.89
N ARG A 331 12.89 1.84 -15.57
CA ARG A 331 13.78 1.57 -16.71
C ARG A 331 14.93 0.65 -16.32
N LYS A 332 15.55 0.86 -15.16
CA LYS A 332 16.64 0.00 -14.66
C LYS A 332 16.18 -1.45 -14.46
N PHE A 333 14.99 -1.67 -13.91
CA PHE A 333 14.45 -3.02 -13.75
C PHE A 333 14.07 -3.65 -15.08
N LEU A 334 13.35 -2.93 -15.94
CA LEU A 334 12.94 -3.41 -17.26
C LEU A 334 14.12 -3.82 -18.14
N VAL A 335 15.17 -2.99 -18.21
CA VAL A 335 16.39 -3.30 -18.96
C VAL A 335 17.10 -4.52 -18.37
N LYS A 336 17.12 -4.65 -17.03
CA LYS A 336 17.69 -5.82 -16.35
C LYS A 336 16.94 -7.12 -16.71
N TYR A 337 15.64 -7.03 -16.99
CA TYR A 337 14.81 -8.15 -17.43
C TYR A 337 14.83 -8.37 -18.95
N GLY A 338 15.65 -7.63 -19.70
CA GLY A 338 15.83 -7.82 -21.15
C GLY A 338 14.83 -7.06 -22.02
N CYS A 339 14.05 -6.13 -21.45
CA CYS A 339 13.11 -5.31 -22.21
C CYS A 339 13.81 -4.12 -22.87
N GLN A 340 13.40 -3.79 -24.10
CA GLN A 340 13.61 -2.47 -24.68
C GLN A 340 12.56 -1.52 -24.11
N VAL A 341 12.96 -0.32 -23.69
CA VAL A 341 12.06 0.63 -23.01
C VAL A 341 11.99 1.93 -23.79
N THR A 342 10.79 2.30 -24.23
CA THR A 342 10.46 3.67 -24.64
C THR A 342 9.80 4.38 -23.47
N VAL A 343 10.17 5.63 -23.22
CA VAL A 343 9.61 6.43 -22.12
C VAL A 343 8.88 7.63 -22.70
N VAL A 344 7.70 7.90 -22.16
CA VAL A 344 6.92 9.13 -22.35
C VAL A 344 6.40 9.60 -20.99
N THR A 345 6.07 10.89 -20.86
CA THR A 345 5.84 11.52 -19.55
C THR A 345 4.40 12.00 -19.33
N ASP A 346 3.47 11.69 -20.24
CA ASP A 346 2.05 12.04 -20.10
C ASP A 346 1.18 11.20 -21.04
N GLY A 347 -0.14 11.21 -20.77
CA GLY A 347 -1.12 10.43 -21.52
C GLY A 347 -1.29 10.84 -22.99
N LEU A 348 -1.05 12.11 -23.36
CA LEU A 348 -1.17 12.55 -24.76
C LEU A 348 -0.04 11.99 -25.61
N ASN A 349 1.19 12.07 -25.11
CA ASN A 349 2.35 11.45 -25.74
C ASN A 349 2.21 9.93 -25.80
N ALA A 350 1.60 9.30 -24.79
CA ALA A 350 1.30 7.87 -24.82
C ALA A 350 0.35 7.49 -25.96
N ILE A 351 -0.77 8.21 -26.12
CA ILE A 351 -1.73 7.98 -27.22
C ILE A 351 -1.02 8.07 -28.57
N SER A 352 -0.31 9.18 -28.82
CA SER A 352 0.39 9.39 -30.10
C SER A 352 1.44 8.30 -30.36
N THR A 353 2.16 7.87 -29.32
CA THR A 353 3.21 6.86 -29.46
C THR A 353 2.64 5.47 -29.77
N VAL A 354 1.53 5.08 -29.12
CA VAL A 354 0.86 3.77 -29.36
C VAL A 354 0.13 3.74 -30.71
N GLU A 355 -0.33 4.89 -31.21
CA GLU A 355 -0.92 5.01 -32.54
C GLU A 355 0.08 4.70 -33.66
N HIS A 356 1.35 5.11 -33.48
CA HIS A 356 2.40 4.96 -34.49
C HIS A 356 3.27 3.71 -34.31
N THR A 357 3.43 3.20 -33.09
CA THR A 357 4.33 2.09 -32.75
C THR A 357 3.61 1.05 -31.92
N LYS A 358 3.76 -0.23 -32.28
CA LYS A 358 3.24 -1.34 -31.48
C LYS A 358 4.22 -1.73 -30.38
N TYR A 359 3.67 -1.96 -29.20
CA TYR A 359 4.41 -2.38 -28.00
C TYR A 359 3.88 -3.72 -27.52
N ASP A 360 4.73 -4.48 -26.86
CA ASP A 360 4.33 -5.76 -26.27
C ASP A 360 3.59 -5.57 -24.94
N LEU A 361 3.86 -4.45 -24.25
CA LEU A 361 3.19 -4.05 -23.01
C LEU A 361 3.35 -2.55 -22.77
N VAL A 362 2.32 -1.93 -22.19
CA VAL A 362 2.36 -0.54 -21.71
C VAL A 362 2.26 -0.55 -20.18
N LEU A 363 3.21 0.07 -19.51
CA LEU A 363 3.13 0.44 -18.10
C LEU A 363 2.66 1.90 -18.03
N MET A 364 1.47 2.13 -17.50
CA MET A 364 0.79 3.42 -17.54
C MET A 364 0.55 3.94 -16.12
N ASP A 365 1.21 5.03 -15.72
CA ASP A 365 0.83 5.71 -14.48
C ASP A 365 -0.59 6.27 -14.57
N ILE A 366 -1.33 6.24 -13.46
CA ILE A 366 -2.68 6.78 -13.40
C ILE A 366 -2.65 8.30 -13.27
N VAL A 367 -1.81 8.81 -12.36
CA VAL A 367 -1.81 10.23 -12.01
C VAL A 367 -0.64 10.90 -12.73
N MET A 368 -0.94 11.63 -13.80
CA MET A 368 0.03 12.35 -14.62
C MET A 368 -0.52 13.71 -15.08
N PRO A 369 0.33 14.67 -15.47
CA PRO A 369 -0.09 15.95 -16.03
C PRO A 369 -0.75 15.78 -17.42
N ASN A 370 -1.52 16.81 -17.81
CA ASN A 370 -2.23 16.95 -19.09
C ASN A 370 -3.38 15.97 -19.31
N LEU A 371 -3.11 14.66 -19.25
CA LEU A 371 -4.10 13.60 -19.40
C LEU A 371 -3.75 12.41 -18.51
N ASP A 372 -4.70 12.00 -17.68
CA ASP A 372 -4.53 10.87 -16.76
C ASP A 372 -4.51 9.53 -17.50
N GLY A 373 -3.92 8.52 -16.85
CA GLY A 373 -3.73 7.20 -17.46
C GLY A 373 -5.03 6.47 -17.77
N ALA A 374 -6.09 6.66 -16.98
CA ALA A 374 -7.38 5.99 -17.21
C ALA A 374 -8.06 6.57 -18.47
N THR A 375 -8.12 7.89 -18.60
CA THR A 375 -8.66 8.56 -19.79
C THR A 375 -7.80 8.25 -21.02
N ALA A 376 -6.47 8.29 -20.91
CA ALA A 376 -5.56 7.92 -22.00
C ALA A 376 -5.78 6.48 -22.47
N THR A 377 -5.99 5.56 -21.54
CA THR A 377 -6.28 4.15 -21.84
C THR A 377 -7.60 3.98 -22.57
N SER A 378 -8.65 4.69 -22.14
CA SER A 378 -9.96 4.68 -22.82
C SER A 378 -9.83 5.13 -24.29
N VAL A 379 -9.03 6.16 -24.55
CA VAL A 379 -8.73 6.61 -25.93
C VAL A 379 -7.92 5.57 -26.70
N ILE A 380 -6.85 5.03 -26.11
CA ILE A 380 -6.02 3.99 -26.74
C ILE A 380 -6.88 2.78 -27.14
N ARG A 381 -7.84 2.38 -26.30
CA ARG A 381 -8.73 1.25 -26.57
C ARG A 381 -9.66 1.44 -27.76
N SER A 382 -9.86 2.67 -28.24
CA SER A 382 -10.61 2.93 -29.47
C SER A 382 -9.89 2.44 -30.73
N PHE A 383 -8.55 2.29 -30.70
CA PHE A 383 -7.74 1.87 -31.85
C PHE A 383 -6.77 0.71 -31.57
N ASP A 384 -6.49 0.38 -30.31
CA ASP A 384 -5.71 -0.79 -29.89
C ASP A 384 -6.39 -1.52 -28.71
N THR A 385 -6.99 -2.66 -29.00
CA THR A 385 -7.69 -3.51 -28.01
C THR A 385 -6.85 -4.67 -27.48
N LYS A 386 -5.63 -4.87 -27.99
CA LYS A 386 -4.84 -6.09 -27.73
C LYS A 386 -3.65 -5.86 -26.83
N THR A 387 -2.99 -4.72 -26.97
CA THR A 387 -1.78 -4.42 -26.20
C THR A 387 -2.12 -4.39 -24.71
N PRO A 388 -1.45 -5.18 -23.84
CA PRO A 388 -1.67 -5.14 -22.40
C PRO A 388 -1.30 -3.77 -21.85
N ILE A 389 -2.21 -3.14 -21.11
CA ILE A 389 -1.98 -1.85 -20.44
C ILE A 389 -2.10 -2.09 -18.94
N ILE A 390 -1.01 -1.92 -18.21
CA ILE A 390 -0.93 -2.15 -16.77
C ILE A 390 -0.98 -0.80 -16.07
N ALA A 391 -1.98 -0.61 -15.21
CA ALA A 391 -2.09 0.58 -14.38
C ALA A 391 -0.99 0.58 -13.31
N MET A 392 -0.14 1.58 -13.28
CA MET A 392 0.73 1.87 -12.14
C MET A 392 0.01 2.89 -11.26
N THR A 393 -0.32 2.55 -10.01
CA THR A 393 -1.16 3.44 -9.17
C THR A 393 -0.75 3.42 -7.72
N GLY A 394 -0.76 4.59 -7.06
CA GLY A 394 -0.61 4.69 -5.60
C GLY A 394 -1.91 4.45 -4.83
N ASN A 395 -3.06 4.37 -5.53
CA ASN A 395 -4.37 4.17 -4.93
C ASN A 395 -4.98 2.84 -5.40
N ILE A 396 -5.32 1.98 -4.43
CA ILE A 396 -5.84 0.63 -4.65
C ILE A 396 -7.23 0.42 -4.02
N GLY A 397 -7.99 1.50 -3.79
CA GLY A 397 -9.36 1.41 -3.29
C GLY A 397 -10.28 0.70 -4.29
N ASP A 398 -11.28 -0.04 -3.80
CA ASP A 398 -12.17 -0.87 -4.64
C ASP A 398 -12.82 -0.09 -5.80
N ASN A 399 -13.25 1.16 -5.55
CA ASN A 399 -13.84 2.02 -6.59
C ASN A 399 -12.86 2.39 -7.71
N ASP A 400 -11.59 2.59 -7.35
CA ASP A 400 -10.53 2.94 -8.30
C ASP A 400 -10.16 1.73 -9.17
N LEU A 401 -10.06 0.54 -8.57
CA LEU A 401 -9.81 -0.71 -9.30
C LEU A 401 -10.89 -0.97 -10.35
N VAL A 402 -12.17 -0.82 -9.97
CA VAL A 402 -13.31 -0.96 -10.90
C VAL A 402 -13.19 0.04 -12.04
N THR A 403 -12.86 1.30 -11.74
CA THR A 403 -12.72 2.37 -12.73
C THR A 403 -11.59 2.06 -13.73
N TYR A 404 -10.44 1.60 -13.26
CA TYR A 404 -9.30 1.28 -14.13
C TYR A 404 -9.61 0.13 -15.10
N LEU A 405 -10.22 -0.94 -14.58
CA LEU A 405 -10.63 -2.09 -15.39
C LEU A 405 -11.72 -1.73 -16.41
N GLN A 406 -12.69 -0.89 -16.02
CA GLN A 406 -13.74 -0.40 -16.92
C GLN A 406 -13.20 0.45 -18.08
N ASN A 407 -12.11 1.20 -17.85
CA ASN A 407 -11.42 1.94 -18.91
C ASN A 407 -10.54 1.05 -19.82
N GLY A 408 -10.47 -0.26 -19.56
CA GLY A 408 -9.78 -1.23 -20.41
C GLY A 408 -8.32 -1.51 -20.03
N MET A 409 -7.92 -1.21 -18.80
CA MET A 409 -6.65 -1.67 -18.24
C MET A 409 -6.67 -3.20 -18.06
N SER A 410 -5.54 -3.86 -18.29
CA SER A 410 -5.40 -5.31 -18.27
C SER A 410 -4.99 -5.86 -16.90
N ASP A 411 -4.30 -5.05 -16.09
CA ASP A 411 -3.82 -5.41 -14.75
C ASP A 411 -3.38 -4.17 -13.97
N ILE A 412 -2.99 -4.37 -12.72
CA ILE A 412 -2.62 -3.29 -11.81
C ILE A 412 -1.28 -3.61 -11.11
N LEU A 413 -0.41 -2.61 -11.05
CA LEU A 413 0.85 -2.61 -10.33
C LEU A 413 0.83 -1.48 -9.29
N ALA A 414 0.63 -1.82 -8.02
CA ALA A 414 0.49 -0.84 -6.95
C ALA A 414 1.84 -0.19 -6.58
N LYS A 415 1.88 1.15 -6.51
CA LYS A 415 3.02 1.93 -6.00
C LYS A 415 2.90 2.05 -4.46
N PRO A 416 3.99 1.88 -3.69
CA PRO A 416 5.31 1.46 -4.14
C PRO A 416 5.37 -0.04 -4.45
N PHE A 417 6.03 -0.42 -5.55
CA PHE A 417 6.28 -1.81 -5.92
C PHE A 417 7.77 -2.17 -5.84
N THR A 418 8.03 -3.46 -5.68
CA THR A 418 9.38 -4.04 -5.72
C THR A 418 9.75 -4.51 -7.12
N LYS A 419 11.03 -4.84 -7.31
CA LYS A 419 11.53 -5.44 -8.56
C LYS A 419 10.79 -6.76 -8.91
N ASP A 420 10.34 -7.50 -7.89
CA ASP A 420 9.75 -8.83 -8.04
C ASP A 420 8.26 -8.73 -8.42
N ASP A 421 7.57 -7.68 -7.95
CA ASP A 421 6.20 -7.35 -8.37
C ASP A 421 6.16 -7.01 -9.86
N LEU A 422 7.08 -6.14 -10.31
CA LEU A 422 7.22 -5.80 -11.73
C LEU A 422 7.56 -7.03 -12.58
N TYR A 423 8.48 -7.89 -12.11
CA TYR A 423 8.80 -9.14 -12.80
C TYR A 423 7.59 -10.07 -12.94
N SER A 424 6.74 -10.13 -11.92
CA SER A 424 5.53 -10.96 -11.93
C SER A 424 4.54 -10.47 -12.99
N ILE A 425 4.34 -9.15 -13.12
CA ILE A 425 3.53 -8.55 -14.19
C ILE A 425 4.12 -8.86 -15.57
N LEU A 426 5.42 -8.64 -15.76
CA LEU A 426 6.07 -8.91 -17.05
C LEU A 426 5.95 -10.39 -17.43
N SER A 427 6.19 -11.29 -16.47
CA SER A 427 6.06 -12.73 -16.71
C SER A 427 4.64 -13.11 -17.09
N LYS A 428 3.63 -12.59 -16.37
CA LYS A 428 2.22 -12.88 -16.64
C LYS A 428 1.77 -12.46 -18.04
N HIS A 429 2.23 -11.30 -18.52
CA HIS A 429 1.70 -10.70 -19.76
C HIS A 429 2.59 -10.90 -20.99
N LEU A 430 3.91 -11.07 -20.81
CA LEU A 430 4.88 -11.25 -21.91
C LEU A 430 5.31 -12.71 -22.09
N LEU A 431 5.35 -13.50 -21.01
CA LEU A 431 5.71 -14.92 -21.06
C LEU A 431 4.43 -15.77 -21.00
N LYS A 432 3.74 -15.90 -22.13
CA LYS A 432 2.74 -16.96 -22.26
C LYS A 432 3.44 -18.31 -22.38
N GLU A 433 3.06 -19.26 -21.53
CA GLU A 433 3.39 -20.68 -21.69
C GLU A 433 3.00 -21.12 -23.10
N GLY A 434 4.01 -21.43 -23.92
CA GLY A 434 3.84 -22.05 -25.21
C GLY A 434 3.88 -23.57 -25.07
N GLU A 435 2.86 -24.19 -25.69
CA GLU A 435 2.81 -25.55 -26.24
C GLU A 435 2.26 -26.67 -25.34
N GLU A 436 0.97 -26.97 -25.55
CA GLU A 436 0.42 -28.32 -25.45
C GLU A 436 1.34 -29.31 -26.20
N GLU A 437 1.83 -30.31 -25.49
CA GLU A 437 2.56 -31.45 -26.06
C GLU A 437 1.66 -32.19 -27.07
N PRO A 438 2.11 -32.49 -28.30
CA PRO A 438 1.30 -33.24 -29.25
C PRO A 438 1.16 -34.69 -28.74
N ALA A 439 -0.09 -35.17 -28.73
CA ALA A 439 -0.48 -36.52 -28.38
C ALA A 439 0.51 -37.58 -28.92
N SER A 440 1.27 -38.19 -28.02
CA SER A 440 2.13 -39.32 -28.34
C SER A 440 1.27 -40.49 -28.81
N LYS A 441 1.28 -40.75 -30.12
CA LYS A 441 0.90 -42.03 -30.71
C LYS A 441 1.67 -43.15 -30.00
N LYS A 442 1.00 -43.90 -29.12
CA LYS A 442 1.46 -45.24 -28.75
C LYS A 442 1.27 -46.15 -29.95
N GLN A 443 2.37 -46.27 -30.69
CA GLN A 443 2.55 -47.22 -31.77
C GLN A 443 2.48 -48.63 -31.19
N ARG A 444 1.57 -49.44 -31.76
CA ARG A 444 1.58 -50.90 -31.66
C ARG A 444 2.97 -51.43 -31.99
N LEU A 445 3.52 -52.26 -31.12
CA LEU A 445 4.12 -53.55 -31.44
C LEU A 445 4.21 -54.40 -30.16
#